data_AF-A0A559MEF3-F1
#
_entry.id   AF-A0A559MEF3-F1
#
_cell.length_a   1.000
_cell.length_b   1.000
_cell.length_c   1.000
_cell.angle_alpha   90.00
_cell.angle_beta   90.00
_cell.angle_gamma   90.00
#
_symmetry.space_group_name_H-M   'P 1'
#
loop_
_entity.id
_entity.type
_entity.pdbx_description
1 polymer ?
#
loop_
_entity_poly.entity_id
_entity_poly.type
_entity_poly.pdbx_seq_one_letter_code
_entity_poly.pdbx_strand_id
1 'polypeptide(L)'
;MPQAYPSIQSFYKREAAAETGEAAPEEPPRRGDGFTEEELADAVDPLNRKWNPEREYEECTIDQLVPGPKAVTFVGRIVNFTTIIGHSQKQPKASGWHYMLVKDDSAAISVFLSLPFNSQQSSGRMVFSADLYFFLWQVKLYFAHNPYPLKLGYLVSIWTGFISDTSKGDAVTINGVIVCANLFPGRVTSDHIMIHTTLGTNALCHAPIGFRKGQPLPGLMALESWVRDGHDGVQGAKILVCVKSVGAKRKIVKRSGGECEILEVLLFDHTGEVRMAVWDGMIESAKEW
;
A
#
# COMPACT_ATOMS: atom_id res chain seq x y z
N MET A 1 6.52 -4.53 -51.26
CA MET A 1 7.07 -3.19 -50.95
C MET A 1 7.33 -3.13 -49.45
N PRO A 2 8.50 -2.70 -48.96
CA PRO A 2 8.77 -2.64 -47.53
C PRO A 2 8.08 -1.40 -46.93
N GLN A 3 7.34 -1.61 -45.86
CA GLN A 3 6.63 -0.56 -45.12
C GLN A 3 7.65 0.21 -44.27
N ALA A 4 7.91 1.47 -44.63
CA ALA A 4 8.82 2.33 -43.90
C ALA A 4 8.17 2.83 -42.60
N TYR A 5 8.74 2.49 -41.47
CA TYR A 5 8.36 3.06 -40.18
C TYR A 5 9.11 4.39 -39.95
N PRO A 6 8.44 5.43 -39.44
CA PRO A 6 9.10 6.70 -39.15
C PRO A 6 10.14 6.54 -38.04
N SER A 7 11.28 7.24 -38.18
CA SER A 7 12.34 7.24 -37.18
C SER A 7 11.92 8.03 -35.94
N ILE A 8 12.46 7.69 -34.77
CA ILE A 8 12.16 8.36 -33.50
C ILE A 8 12.35 9.89 -33.57
N GLN A 9 13.21 10.38 -34.47
CA GLN A 9 13.46 11.80 -34.67
C GLN A 9 12.27 12.55 -35.28
N SER A 10 11.35 11.89 -35.98
CA SER A 10 10.16 12.55 -36.52
C SER A 10 9.14 12.95 -35.46
N PHE A 11 9.26 12.42 -34.24
CA PHE A 11 8.40 12.78 -33.10
C PHE A 11 8.91 14.00 -32.33
N TYR A 12 10.14 14.45 -32.58
CA TYR A 12 10.69 15.65 -31.98
C TYR A 12 10.49 16.85 -32.92
N LYS A 13 9.43 17.63 -32.69
CA LYS A 13 9.33 18.96 -33.28
C LYS A 13 10.35 19.86 -32.58
N ARG A 14 11.29 20.40 -33.35
CA ARG A 14 12.16 21.50 -32.91
C ARG A 14 11.26 22.72 -32.72
N GLU A 15 11.16 23.23 -31.49
CA GLU A 15 10.48 24.49 -31.23
C GLU A 15 11.10 25.59 -32.08
N ALA A 16 10.24 26.35 -32.77
CA ALA A 16 10.67 27.46 -33.60
C ALA A 16 11.35 28.50 -32.71
N ALA A 17 12.56 28.91 -33.09
CA ALA A 17 13.25 30.01 -32.45
C ALA A 17 12.40 31.28 -32.61
N ALA A 18 11.94 31.84 -31.49
CA ALA A 18 11.33 33.15 -31.47
C ALA A 18 12.38 34.19 -31.86
N GLU A 19 11.96 35.13 -32.71
CA GLU A 19 12.80 36.17 -33.27
C GLU A 19 13.34 37.13 -32.19
N THR A 20 14.57 37.56 -32.46
CA THR A 20 15.43 38.49 -31.72
C THR A 20 14.75 39.81 -31.34
N GLY A 21 14.73 40.11 -30.04
CA GLY A 21 14.62 41.46 -29.50
C GLY A 21 15.75 41.69 -28.49
N GLU A 22 16.60 42.70 -28.73
CA GLU A 22 17.76 43.05 -27.90
C GLU A 22 17.35 43.54 -26.50
N ALA A 23 17.90 42.90 -25.46
CA ALA A 23 18.08 43.51 -24.13
C ALA A 23 19.22 42.81 -23.36
N ALA A 24 20.04 43.64 -22.68
CA ALA A 24 21.12 43.47 -21.70
C ALA A 24 21.71 42.06 -21.36
N PRO A 25 23.03 41.97 -21.07
CA PRO A 25 23.68 40.70 -20.74
C PRO A 25 23.23 40.18 -19.37
N GLU A 26 22.32 39.21 -19.36
CA GLU A 26 22.06 38.39 -18.17
C GLU A 26 23.16 37.32 -17.99
N GLU A 27 23.48 37.05 -16.73
CA GLU A 27 24.42 36.00 -16.32
C GLU A 27 24.08 34.65 -16.98
N PRO A 28 25.09 33.79 -17.24
CA PRO A 28 24.83 32.48 -17.83
C PRO A 28 23.79 31.73 -16.98
N PRO A 29 22.76 31.11 -17.59
CA PRO A 29 21.72 30.45 -16.85
C PRO A 29 22.37 29.39 -15.96
N ARG A 30 22.19 29.53 -14.64
CA ARG A 30 22.56 28.50 -13.69
C ARG A 30 21.92 27.21 -14.19
N ARG A 31 22.74 26.17 -14.42
CA ARG A 31 22.22 24.83 -14.73
C ARG A 31 21.22 24.47 -13.63
N GLY A 32 19.93 24.62 -13.94
CA GLY A 32 18.85 24.25 -13.04
C GLY A 32 18.94 22.76 -12.74
N ASP A 33 18.56 22.39 -11.53
CA ASP A 33 18.38 21.00 -11.09
C ASP A 33 17.18 20.31 -11.76
N GLY A 34 16.46 21.03 -12.63
CA GLY A 34 15.34 20.51 -13.42
C GLY A 34 14.00 20.62 -12.72
N PHE A 35 13.92 21.34 -11.60
CA PHE A 35 12.67 21.59 -10.89
C PHE A 35 12.18 23.02 -11.11
N THR A 36 10.87 23.20 -11.27
CA THR A 36 10.26 24.53 -11.27
C THR A 36 10.17 25.08 -9.85
N GLU A 37 10.11 26.41 -9.71
CA GLU A 37 9.92 27.05 -8.40
C GLU A 37 8.59 26.62 -7.75
N GLU A 38 7.59 26.29 -8.56
CA GLU A 38 6.32 25.70 -8.14
C GLU A 38 6.48 24.26 -7.65
N GLU A 39 7.29 23.43 -8.31
CA GLU A 39 7.62 22.07 -7.83
C GLU A 39 8.40 22.10 -6.51
N LEU A 40 9.28 23.10 -6.34
CA LEU A 40 9.97 23.33 -5.08
C LEU A 40 9.00 23.79 -3.97
N ALA A 41 8.08 24.71 -4.28
CA ALA A 41 7.07 25.19 -3.34
C ALA A 41 6.09 24.07 -2.94
N ASP A 42 5.65 23.25 -3.90
CA ASP A 42 4.82 22.05 -3.68
C ASP A 42 5.52 21.03 -2.76
N ALA A 43 6.85 20.91 -2.86
CA ALA A 43 7.63 20.06 -1.97
C ALA A 43 7.75 20.63 -0.54
N VAL A 44 7.64 21.95 -0.39
CA VAL A 44 7.75 22.67 0.88
C VAL A 44 6.41 22.70 1.64
N ASP A 45 5.27 22.80 0.94
CA ASP A 45 3.92 22.76 1.53
C ASP A 45 2.95 21.81 0.79
N PRO A 46 3.16 20.49 0.91
CA PRO A 46 2.43 19.49 0.14
C PRO A 46 0.96 19.34 0.53
N LEU A 47 0.51 19.93 1.65
CA LEU A 47 -0.90 19.88 2.07
C LEU A 47 -1.79 20.85 1.30
N ASN A 48 -1.25 21.97 0.83
CA ASN A 48 -2.02 23.00 0.12
C ASN A 48 -2.18 22.72 -1.38
N ARG A 49 -1.59 21.62 -1.89
CA ARG A 49 -1.76 21.19 -3.27
C ARG A 49 -3.19 20.68 -3.51
N LYS A 50 -3.82 21.13 -4.60
CA LYS A 50 -5.15 20.67 -5.03
C LYS A 50 -5.05 19.37 -5.84
N TRP A 51 -5.97 18.41 -5.59
CA TRP A 51 -6.04 17.16 -6.38
C TRP A 51 -6.47 17.46 -7.78
N ASN A 52 -5.49 17.36 -8.69
CA ASN A 52 -5.73 17.23 -10.09
C ASN A 52 -5.00 15.98 -10.56
N PRO A 53 -5.64 14.80 -10.47
CA PRO A 53 -5.04 13.61 -11.03
C PRO A 53 -4.92 13.83 -12.54
N GLU A 54 -3.79 13.47 -13.12
CA GLU A 54 -3.62 13.52 -14.57
C GLU A 54 -4.58 12.56 -15.29
N ARG A 55 -5.21 11.64 -14.55
CA ARG A 55 -6.07 10.56 -15.04
C ARG A 55 -7.35 10.46 -14.22
N GLU A 56 -8.44 10.16 -14.90
CA GLU A 56 -9.67 9.73 -14.26
C GLU A 56 -9.51 8.26 -13.82
N TYR A 57 -9.73 7.99 -12.53
CA TYR A 57 -9.68 6.64 -11.98
C TYR A 57 -11.09 6.11 -11.82
N GLU A 58 -11.36 4.92 -12.33
CA GLU A 58 -12.62 4.22 -12.11
C GLU A 58 -12.66 3.63 -10.71
N GLU A 59 -13.69 3.94 -9.93
CA GLU A 59 -13.91 3.32 -8.62
C GLU A 59 -14.41 1.88 -8.81
N CYS A 60 -13.72 0.93 -8.19
CA CYS A 60 -14.03 -0.50 -8.29
C CYS A 60 -14.00 -1.15 -6.90
N THR A 61 -14.84 -2.17 -6.70
CA THR A 61 -14.64 -3.15 -5.62
C THR A 61 -13.52 -4.11 -6.00
N ILE A 62 -12.91 -4.76 -5.01
CA ILE A 62 -11.73 -5.60 -5.24
C ILE A 62 -12.05 -6.82 -6.14
N ASP A 63 -13.27 -7.36 -6.08
CA ASP A 63 -13.73 -8.46 -6.94
C ASP A 63 -13.91 -8.07 -8.41
N GLN A 64 -14.04 -6.77 -8.72
CA GLN A 64 -14.19 -6.23 -10.07
C GLN A 64 -12.86 -5.90 -10.75
N LEU A 65 -11.74 -6.01 -10.03
CA LEU A 65 -10.42 -5.69 -10.58
C LEU A 65 -10.00 -6.73 -11.63
N VAL A 66 -9.68 -6.26 -12.82
CA VAL A 66 -9.24 -7.09 -13.95
C VAL A 66 -7.77 -6.80 -14.24
N PRO A 67 -6.90 -7.82 -14.40
CA PRO A 67 -5.51 -7.62 -14.80
C PRO A 67 -5.38 -6.83 -16.12
N GLY A 68 -4.48 -5.86 -16.15
CA GLY A 68 -4.19 -5.05 -17.33
C GLY A 68 -4.02 -3.56 -17.02
N PRO A 69 -3.72 -2.75 -18.06
CA PRO A 69 -3.61 -1.31 -17.94
C PRO A 69 -5.00 -0.68 -17.83
N LYS A 70 -5.37 -0.25 -16.61
CA LYS A 70 -6.60 0.49 -16.33
C LYS A 70 -6.38 1.36 -15.10
N ALA A 71 -6.72 2.64 -15.20
CA ALA A 71 -6.71 3.55 -14.05
C ALA A 71 -7.89 3.23 -13.14
N VAL A 72 -7.62 2.64 -11.98
CA VAL A 72 -8.64 2.22 -11.01
C VAL A 72 -8.31 2.76 -9.63
N THR A 73 -9.37 2.98 -8.84
CA THR A 73 -9.27 3.22 -7.41
C THR A 73 -10.15 2.24 -6.65
N PHE A 74 -9.66 1.79 -5.50
CA PHE A 74 -10.38 0.88 -4.62
C PHE A 74 -10.00 1.16 -3.17
N VAL A 75 -10.90 0.77 -2.27
CA VAL A 75 -10.78 0.98 -0.83
C VAL A 75 -10.81 -0.38 -0.14
N GLY A 76 -9.97 -0.56 0.87
CA GLY A 76 -9.98 -1.79 1.66
C GLY A 76 -9.20 -1.67 2.96
N ARG A 77 -9.23 -2.70 3.80
CA ARG A 77 -8.48 -2.79 5.06
C ARG A 77 -7.27 -3.68 4.92
N ILE A 78 -6.17 -3.25 5.56
CA ILE A 78 -4.97 -4.08 5.72
C ILE A 78 -5.31 -5.22 6.68
N VAL A 79 -5.29 -6.45 6.17
CA VAL A 79 -5.55 -7.67 6.97
C VAL A 79 -4.31 -8.52 7.18
N ASN A 80 -3.24 -8.24 6.44
CA ASN A 80 -1.92 -8.80 6.66
C ASN A 80 -0.87 -7.85 6.07
N PHE A 81 0.33 -7.80 6.63
CA PHE A 81 1.45 -7.15 5.97
C PHE A 81 2.81 -7.66 6.43
N THR A 82 3.84 -7.49 5.61
CA THR A 82 5.23 -7.71 5.97
C THR A 82 6.07 -6.58 5.41
N THR A 83 6.97 -6.06 6.24
CA THR A 83 7.90 -5.00 5.85
C THR A 83 9.28 -5.62 5.67
N ILE A 84 9.86 -5.44 4.49
CA ILE A 84 11.23 -5.86 4.19
C ILE A 84 12.04 -4.59 3.95
N ILE A 85 13.08 -4.37 4.76
CA ILE A 85 14.05 -3.30 4.54
C ILE A 85 15.28 -3.90 3.90
N GLY A 86 15.77 -3.29 2.82
CA GLY A 86 16.94 -3.80 2.10
C GLY A 86 16.99 -3.38 0.63
N HIS A 87 18.04 -3.83 -0.04
CA HIS A 87 18.31 -3.51 -1.45
C HIS A 87 17.92 -4.69 -2.36
N SER A 88 17.32 -4.41 -3.52
CA SER A 88 16.95 -5.42 -4.53
C SER A 88 17.65 -5.13 -5.85
N GLN A 89 18.13 -6.18 -6.52
CA GLN A 89 18.70 -6.05 -7.87
C GLN A 89 17.67 -5.56 -8.89
N LYS A 90 16.40 -5.96 -8.74
CA LYS A 90 15.30 -5.52 -9.63
C LYS A 90 14.94 -4.05 -9.40
N GLN A 91 15.22 -3.50 -8.20
CA GLN A 91 14.86 -2.14 -7.79
C GLN A 91 15.96 -1.52 -6.91
N PRO A 92 17.09 -1.10 -7.52
CA PRO A 92 18.26 -0.63 -6.78
C PRO A 92 18.04 0.72 -6.07
N LYS A 93 16.99 1.45 -6.45
CA LYS A 93 16.61 2.76 -5.88
C LYS A 93 15.50 2.67 -4.82
N ALA A 94 15.17 1.48 -4.33
CA ALA A 94 14.23 1.30 -3.22
C ALA A 94 15.00 0.95 -1.94
N SER A 95 14.56 1.50 -0.80
CA SER A 95 15.14 1.18 0.52
C SER A 95 14.45 -0.02 1.19
N GLY A 96 13.34 -0.50 0.62
CA GLY A 96 12.54 -1.60 1.13
C GLY A 96 11.18 -1.68 0.46
N TRP A 97 10.33 -2.58 0.96
CA TRP A 97 8.97 -2.81 0.47
C TRP A 97 8.02 -3.18 1.60
N HIS A 98 6.77 -2.77 1.45
CA HIS A 98 5.64 -3.35 2.17
C HIS A 98 4.91 -4.32 1.25
N TYR A 99 4.76 -5.55 1.73
CA TYR A 99 3.89 -6.56 1.15
C TYR A 99 2.62 -6.55 1.99
N MET A 100 1.50 -6.09 1.45
CA MET A 100 0.24 -5.97 2.17
C MET A 100 -0.81 -6.89 1.54
N LEU A 101 -1.69 -7.43 2.37
CA LEU A 101 -2.96 -8.00 1.95
C LEU A 101 -4.05 -7.02 2.33
N VAL A 102 -4.78 -6.53 1.34
CA VAL A 102 -5.88 -5.58 1.50
C VAL A 102 -7.17 -6.30 1.10
N LYS A 103 -8.23 -6.14 1.90
CA LYS A 103 -9.56 -6.66 1.55
C LYS A 103 -10.64 -5.58 1.65
N ASP A 104 -11.72 -5.77 0.94
CA ASP A 104 -12.99 -5.08 1.17
C ASP A 104 -14.01 -6.11 1.67
N ASP A 105 -15.30 -5.88 1.39
CA ASP A 105 -16.38 -6.82 1.71
C ASP A 105 -16.58 -7.87 0.60
N SER A 106 -15.96 -7.68 -0.58
CA SER A 106 -16.11 -8.50 -1.78
C SER A 106 -14.98 -9.52 -1.97
N ALA A 107 -13.72 -9.10 -1.84
CA ALA A 107 -12.53 -9.89 -2.16
C ALA A 107 -11.26 -9.33 -1.47
N ALA A 108 -10.11 -9.93 -1.77
CA ALA A 108 -8.81 -9.49 -1.30
C ALA A 108 -7.78 -9.37 -2.44
N ILE A 109 -6.83 -8.46 -2.27
CA ILE A 109 -5.76 -8.13 -3.22
C ILE A 109 -4.42 -8.03 -2.51
N SER A 110 -3.36 -8.54 -3.13
CA SER A 110 -1.99 -8.31 -2.68
C SER A 110 -1.49 -6.95 -3.19
N VAL A 111 -0.87 -6.16 -2.32
CA VAL A 111 -0.36 -4.82 -2.65
C VAL A 111 1.13 -4.77 -2.30
N PHE A 112 1.95 -4.44 -3.28
CA PHE A 112 3.39 -4.28 -3.14
C PHE A 112 3.72 -2.79 -3.21
N LEU A 113 4.16 -2.20 -2.11
CA LEU A 113 4.47 -0.78 -2.03
C LEU A 113 5.99 -0.60 -1.87
N SER A 114 6.64 0.06 -2.83
CA SER A 114 8.06 0.39 -2.72
C SER A 114 8.31 1.54 -1.76
N LEU A 115 9.33 1.42 -0.92
CA LEU A 115 9.79 2.49 -0.04
C LEU A 115 10.84 3.38 -0.72
N PRO A 116 10.73 4.71 -0.62
CA PRO A 116 11.68 5.63 -1.25
C PRO A 116 13.09 5.48 -0.67
N PHE A 117 14.10 5.68 -1.51
CA PHE A 117 15.50 5.70 -1.10
C PHE A 117 15.85 7.01 -0.40
N ASN A 118 16.48 6.91 0.78
CA ASN A 118 16.95 8.06 1.55
C ASN A 118 18.38 8.40 1.10
N SER A 119 18.55 9.16 0.03
CA SER A 119 19.82 9.84 -0.22
C SER A 119 19.85 11.11 0.62
N GLN A 120 20.82 11.19 1.55
CA GLN A 120 21.12 12.39 2.33
C GLN A 120 21.39 13.61 1.44
N GLN A 121 20.35 14.29 0.95
CA GLN A 121 20.37 15.67 0.42
C GLN A 121 18.97 16.04 -0.11
N SER A 122 18.01 16.19 0.78
CA SER A 122 16.88 17.13 0.60
C SER A 122 16.13 17.20 1.92
N SER A 123 16.17 18.37 2.55
CA SER A 123 15.40 18.66 3.76
C SER A 123 13.94 18.84 3.33
N GLY A 124 13.15 17.77 3.35
CA GLY A 124 11.73 17.81 2.98
C GLY A 124 10.90 17.20 4.11
N ARG A 125 9.96 17.98 4.65
CA ARG A 125 9.11 17.59 5.78
C ARG A 125 7.93 16.75 5.28
N MET A 126 7.67 15.68 6.02
CA MET A 126 6.53 14.79 5.87
C MET A 126 5.25 15.49 6.34
N VAL A 127 4.13 15.36 5.61
CA VAL A 127 2.84 15.82 6.13
C VAL A 127 1.78 14.73 6.04
N PHE A 128 1.15 14.49 7.19
CA PHE A 128 0.01 13.60 7.38
C PHE A 128 -1.27 14.42 7.31
N SER A 129 -2.25 14.02 6.49
CA SER A 129 -3.62 14.52 6.71
C SER A 129 -4.30 13.63 7.75
N ALA A 130 -4.65 14.24 8.88
CA ALA A 130 -5.74 13.79 9.72
C ALA A 130 -6.96 14.61 9.31
N ASP A 131 -7.94 13.99 8.66
CA ASP A 131 -9.11 14.71 8.18
C ASP A 131 -9.99 15.15 9.35
N LEU A 132 -10.09 16.47 9.54
CA LEU A 132 -11.17 17.11 10.26
C LEU A 132 -12.07 17.82 9.23
N TYR A 133 -13.25 17.24 9.00
CA TYR A 133 -14.44 17.78 8.34
C TYR A 133 -14.41 18.06 6.82
N PHE A 134 -15.26 17.28 6.13
CA PHE A 134 -15.99 17.59 4.89
C PHE A 134 -15.22 18.22 3.70
N PHE A 135 -15.06 17.39 2.66
CA PHE A 135 -14.73 17.73 1.26
C PHE A 135 -13.41 18.50 1.04
N LEU A 136 -12.55 17.91 0.19
CA LEU A 136 -11.34 18.50 -0.42
C LEU A 136 -10.02 18.45 0.38
N TRP A 137 -9.48 17.27 0.72
CA TRP A 137 -8.04 17.18 1.05
C TRP A 137 -7.41 15.88 0.52
N GLN A 138 -6.27 16.00 -0.17
CA GLN A 138 -5.45 14.90 -0.71
C GLN A 138 -4.38 14.46 0.28
N VAL A 139 -3.92 13.22 0.13
CA VAL A 139 -2.57 12.83 0.54
C VAL A 139 -1.84 12.18 -0.63
N LYS A 140 -0.76 12.82 -1.10
CA LYS A 140 0.32 12.18 -1.84
C LYS A 140 1.40 11.79 -0.82
N LEU A 141 1.72 10.51 -0.72
CA LEU A 141 2.69 9.97 0.25
C LEU A 141 4.12 10.27 -0.24
N TYR A 142 4.64 11.45 0.08
CA TYR A 142 6.02 11.83 -0.24
C TYR A 142 6.82 12.19 1.03
N PHE A 143 8.00 11.59 1.11
CA PHE A 143 9.13 11.88 1.99
C PHE A 143 8.85 11.87 3.50
N ALA A 144 8.88 10.65 4.03
CA ALA A 144 8.87 10.38 5.45
C ALA A 144 10.29 10.10 5.98
N HIS A 145 10.83 10.90 6.90
CA HIS A 145 12.11 10.61 7.58
C HIS A 145 12.03 9.31 8.42
N ASN A 146 10.83 8.98 8.90
CA ASN A 146 10.56 7.75 9.64
C ASN A 146 9.48 6.94 8.90
N PRO A 147 9.64 5.62 8.71
CA PRO A 147 8.62 4.79 8.09
C PRO A 147 7.29 4.90 8.85
N TYR A 148 6.19 5.05 8.13
CA TYR A 148 4.86 5.10 8.75
C TYR A 148 4.51 3.72 9.34
N PRO A 149 4.08 3.63 10.60
CA PRO A 149 3.73 2.35 11.20
C PRO A 149 2.39 1.85 10.61
N LEU A 150 2.48 0.96 9.62
CA LEU A 150 1.32 0.21 9.16
C LEU A 150 0.73 -0.59 10.33
N LYS A 151 -0.60 -0.63 10.40
CA LYS A 151 -1.31 -1.48 11.35
C LYS A 151 -2.39 -2.30 10.67
N LEU A 152 -2.66 -3.47 11.23
CA LEU A 152 -3.80 -4.29 10.87
C LEU A 152 -5.08 -3.53 11.16
N GLY A 153 -6.06 -3.66 10.26
CA GLY A 153 -7.35 -3.00 10.35
C GLY A 153 -7.38 -1.59 9.77
N TYR A 154 -6.24 -0.94 9.47
CA TYR A 154 -6.24 0.37 8.82
C TYR A 154 -6.94 0.32 7.47
N LEU A 155 -7.83 1.29 7.23
CA LEU A 155 -8.45 1.48 5.93
C LEU A 155 -7.45 2.19 5.02
N VAL A 156 -7.35 1.75 3.77
CA VAL A 156 -6.51 2.34 2.74
C VAL A 156 -7.31 2.59 1.48
N SER A 157 -7.07 3.72 0.82
CA SER A 157 -7.48 3.95 -0.57
C SER A 157 -6.26 3.83 -1.44
N ILE A 158 -6.39 3.12 -2.56
CA ILE A 158 -5.31 2.89 -3.52
C ILE A 158 -5.76 3.39 -4.88
N TRP A 159 -4.84 4.02 -5.60
CA TRP A 159 -4.99 4.40 -7.00
C TRP A 159 -3.81 3.83 -7.76
N THR A 160 -4.08 3.17 -8.88
CA THR A 160 -3.03 2.66 -9.75
C THR A 160 -3.50 2.61 -11.20
N GLY A 161 -2.55 2.70 -12.13
CA GLY A 161 -2.79 2.56 -13.56
C GLY A 161 -2.75 1.11 -14.07
N PHE A 162 -2.39 0.14 -13.22
CA PHE A 162 -2.16 -1.23 -13.65
C PHE A 162 -2.45 -2.27 -12.57
N ILE A 163 -3.26 -3.27 -12.91
CA ILE A 163 -3.49 -4.46 -12.08
C ILE A 163 -2.73 -5.64 -12.68
N SER A 164 -1.99 -6.36 -11.85
CA SER A 164 -1.23 -7.56 -12.22
C SER A 164 -2.00 -8.82 -11.85
N ASP A 165 -1.71 -9.91 -12.57
CA ASP A 165 -2.17 -11.26 -12.25
C ASP A 165 -1.15 -11.93 -11.31
N THR A 166 -1.61 -12.46 -10.18
CA THR A 166 -0.75 -13.11 -9.18
C THR A 166 -0.07 -14.38 -9.70
N SER A 167 -0.65 -15.06 -10.70
CA SER A 167 -0.06 -16.27 -11.30
C SER A 167 1.23 -16.01 -12.07
N LYS A 168 1.51 -14.74 -12.39
CA LYS A 168 2.66 -14.31 -13.19
C LYS A 168 3.80 -13.72 -12.36
N GLY A 169 3.69 -13.69 -11.04
CA GLY A 169 4.65 -13.07 -10.13
C GLY A 169 5.32 -14.06 -9.15
N ASP A 170 6.47 -13.65 -8.60
CA ASP A 170 7.21 -14.38 -7.55
C ASP A 170 6.58 -14.24 -6.14
N ALA A 171 5.33 -13.78 -6.07
CA ALA A 171 4.66 -13.47 -4.81
C ALA A 171 4.15 -14.72 -4.09
N VAL A 172 4.06 -14.64 -2.76
CA VAL A 172 3.38 -15.68 -1.95
C VAL A 172 1.96 -15.84 -2.45
N THR A 173 1.61 -17.02 -2.97
CA THR A 173 0.26 -17.33 -3.40
C THR A 173 -0.66 -17.42 -2.19
N ILE A 174 -1.60 -16.50 -2.09
CA ILE A 174 -2.62 -16.49 -1.04
C ILE A 174 -3.91 -17.04 -1.67
N ASN A 175 -4.46 -18.11 -1.08
CA ASN A 175 -5.68 -18.72 -1.58
C ASN A 175 -6.82 -17.69 -1.68
N GLY A 176 -7.46 -17.62 -2.85
CA GLY A 176 -8.55 -16.67 -3.12
C GLY A 176 -8.09 -15.27 -3.55
N VAL A 177 -6.79 -14.99 -3.57
CA VAL A 177 -6.23 -13.72 -4.08
C VAL A 177 -5.66 -13.97 -5.47
N ILE A 178 -6.31 -13.42 -6.49
CA ILE A 178 -5.94 -13.66 -7.91
C ILE A 178 -5.25 -12.47 -8.56
N VAL A 179 -5.39 -11.27 -7.99
CA VAL A 179 -4.83 -10.02 -8.52
C VAL A 179 -3.86 -9.38 -7.53
N CYS A 180 -2.96 -8.55 -8.06
CA CYS A 180 -2.10 -7.70 -7.24
C CYS A 180 -1.83 -6.31 -7.83
N ALA A 181 -1.55 -5.36 -6.96
CA ALA A 181 -1.17 -4.00 -7.31
C ALA A 181 0.29 -3.76 -6.92
N ASN A 182 1.13 -3.36 -7.88
CA ASN A 182 2.52 -2.98 -7.65
C ASN A 182 2.61 -1.46 -7.70
N LEU A 183 2.83 -0.84 -6.55
CA LEU A 183 2.82 0.61 -6.38
C LEU A 183 4.24 1.13 -6.27
N PHE A 184 4.57 2.09 -7.13
CA PHE A 184 5.85 2.81 -7.09
C PHE A 184 5.64 4.33 -6.99
N PRO A 185 5.03 4.87 -5.92
CA PRO A 185 4.65 6.30 -5.88
C PRO A 185 5.82 7.26 -6.11
N GLY A 186 7.05 6.89 -5.74
CA GLY A 186 8.26 7.69 -6.02
C GLY A 186 8.75 7.68 -7.47
N ARG A 187 8.19 6.84 -8.35
CA ARG A 187 8.58 6.68 -9.76
C ARG A 187 7.40 6.82 -10.72
N VAL A 188 6.21 6.41 -10.28
CA VAL A 188 5.00 6.32 -11.08
C VAL A 188 4.01 7.30 -10.48
N THR A 189 3.81 8.43 -11.17
CA THR A 189 2.97 9.53 -10.71
C THR A 189 1.49 9.18 -10.66
N SER A 190 1.07 8.04 -11.22
CA SER A 190 -0.28 7.51 -11.15
C SER A 190 -0.52 6.51 -10.01
N ASP A 191 0.52 6.15 -9.26
CA ASP A 191 0.37 5.24 -8.13
C ASP A 191 0.25 6.05 -6.84
N HIS A 192 -0.84 5.81 -6.11
CA HIS A 192 -1.11 6.50 -4.86
C HIS A 192 -1.67 5.53 -3.83
N ILE A 193 -1.34 5.81 -2.57
CA ILE A 193 -1.92 5.13 -1.43
C ILE A 193 -2.21 6.18 -0.35
N MET A 194 -3.39 6.11 0.23
CA MET A 194 -3.83 6.94 1.33
C MET A 194 -4.19 6.03 2.49
N ILE A 195 -3.58 6.27 3.65
CA ILE A 195 -3.86 5.53 4.87
C ILE A 195 -4.82 6.37 5.71
N HIS A 196 -6.00 5.83 5.97
CA HIS A 196 -7.03 6.50 6.76
C HIS A 196 -6.78 6.24 8.24
N THR A 197 -6.65 7.32 9.02
CA THR A 197 -6.29 7.26 10.44
C THR A 197 -7.43 7.69 11.38
N THR A 198 -8.56 8.12 10.83
CA THR A 198 -9.66 8.75 11.57
C THR A 198 -10.83 7.79 11.82
N LEU A 199 -11.52 8.00 12.94
CA LEU A 199 -12.63 7.16 13.45
C LEU A 199 -13.85 7.10 12.52
N GLY A 200 -14.05 8.10 11.65
CA GLY A 200 -15.21 8.18 10.73
C GLY A 200 -15.25 7.08 9.67
N THR A 201 -14.14 6.39 9.46
CA THR A 201 -14.01 5.32 8.46
C THR A 201 -14.25 3.92 9.03
N ASN A 202 -14.56 3.80 10.32
CA ASN A 202 -14.71 2.52 11.04
C ASN A 202 -15.91 1.66 10.58
N ALA A 203 -16.78 2.13 9.69
CA ALA A 203 -17.90 1.32 9.20
C ALA A 203 -17.57 0.55 7.91
N LEU A 204 -16.52 0.93 7.18
CA LEU A 204 -16.25 0.41 5.84
C LEU A 204 -15.40 -0.87 5.86
N CYS A 205 -15.63 -1.79 4.91
CA CYS A 205 -14.75 -2.94 4.63
C CYS A 205 -14.53 -3.92 5.81
N HIS A 206 -15.49 -4.01 6.74
CA HIS A 206 -15.41 -4.86 7.93
C HIS A 206 -16.02 -6.25 7.75
N ALA A 207 -16.87 -6.45 6.74
CA ALA A 207 -17.54 -7.73 6.58
C ALA A 207 -16.51 -8.81 6.18
N PRO A 208 -16.57 -10.02 6.78
CA PRO A 208 -15.79 -11.14 6.29
C PRO A 208 -16.16 -11.46 4.83
N ILE A 209 -15.18 -11.85 4.02
CA ILE A 209 -15.43 -12.25 2.62
C ILE A 209 -16.44 -13.42 2.61
N GLY A 210 -17.50 -13.26 1.82
CA GLY A 210 -18.59 -14.23 1.71
C GLY A 210 -19.68 -14.11 2.78
N PHE A 211 -19.60 -13.12 3.69
CA PHE A 211 -20.65 -12.86 4.67
C PHE A 211 -21.93 -12.36 4.00
N ARG A 212 -23.06 -12.98 4.35
CA ARG A 212 -24.39 -12.54 3.95
C ARG A 212 -25.32 -12.64 5.15
N LYS A 213 -26.06 -11.56 5.44
CA LYS A 213 -26.96 -11.52 6.59
C LYS A 213 -27.99 -12.65 6.52
N GLY A 214 -28.12 -13.42 7.59
CA GLY A 214 -29.05 -14.56 7.68
C GLY A 214 -28.57 -15.84 6.99
N GLN A 215 -27.35 -15.86 6.45
CA GLN A 215 -26.74 -17.07 5.87
C GLN A 215 -25.53 -17.50 6.70
N PRO A 216 -25.26 -18.81 6.83
CA PRO A 216 -24.02 -19.28 7.41
C PRO A 216 -22.81 -18.74 6.62
N LEU A 217 -21.77 -18.30 7.33
CA LEU A 217 -20.51 -17.89 6.72
C LEU A 217 -19.68 -19.13 6.37
N PRO A 218 -19.37 -19.40 5.08
CA PRO A 218 -18.60 -20.59 4.70
C PRO A 218 -17.23 -20.63 5.39
N GLY A 219 -16.88 -21.79 5.94
CA GLY A 219 -15.62 -22.00 6.66
C GLY A 219 -15.58 -21.42 8.07
N LEU A 220 -16.65 -20.78 8.56
CA LEU A 220 -16.74 -20.39 9.96
C LEU A 220 -16.88 -21.62 10.85
N MET A 221 -15.98 -21.77 11.82
CA MET A 221 -16.01 -22.87 12.77
C MET A 221 -15.64 -22.41 14.18
N ALA A 222 -16.03 -23.21 15.17
CA ALA A 222 -15.68 -22.99 16.57
C ALA A 222 -14.20 -23.24 16.81
N LEU A 223 -13.62 -22.52 17.77
CA LEU A 223 -12.21 -22.60 18.10
C LEU A 223 -11.79 -24.01 18.53
N GLU A 224 -12.62 -24.70 19.33
CA GLU A 224 -12.32 -26.08 19.74
C GLU A 224 -12.24 -27.04 18.54
N SER A 225 -13.12 -26.88 17.54
CA SER A 225 -13.10 -27.74 16.34
C SER A 225 -11.83 -27.51 15.53
N TRP A 226 -11.40 -26.25 15.41
CA TRP A 226 -10.12 -25.90 14.77
C TRP A 226 -8.91 -26.53 15.48
N VAL A 227 -8.88 -26.49 16.82
CA VAL A 227 -7.77 -27.04 17.61
C VAL A 227 -7.76 -28.57 17.58
N ARG A 228 -8.93 -29.21 17.68
CA ARG A 228 -9.05 -30.67 17.80
C ARG A 228 -8.79 -31.41 16.49
N ASP A 229 -9.32 -30.92 15.38
CA ASP A 229 -9.36 -31.67 14.13
C ASP A 229 -8.05 -31.55 13.33
N GLY A 230 -7.06 -30.81 13.86
CA GLY A 230 -5.82 -30.48 13.19
C GLY A 230 -5.99 -29.25 12.30
N HIS A 231 -5.18 -28.22 12.56
CA HIS A 231 -5.20 -26.97 11.79
C HIS A 231 -4.40 -27.05 10.48
N ASP A 232 -3.63 -28.13 10.30
CA ASP A 232 -2.79 -28.33 9.13
C ASP A 232 -3.65 -28.65 7.90
N GLY A 233 -3.56 -27.80 6.88
CA GLY A 233 -4.19 -28.03 5.58
C GLY A 233 -5.67 -27.63 5.47
N VAL A 234 -6.29 -27.12 6.54
CA VAL A 234 -7.68 -26.60 6.48
C VAL A 234 -7.67 -25.24 5.79
N GLN A 235 -8.03 -25.23 4.51
CA GLN A 235 -8.05 -24.01 3.70
C GLN A 235 -9.33 -23.21 3.94
N GLY A 236 -9.19 -21.87 4.04
CA GLY A 236 -10.33 -20.95 4.11
C GLY A 236 -11.11 -20.95 5.42
N ALA A 237 -10.55 -21.56 6.48
CA ALA A 237 -11.12 -21.51 7.82
C ALA A 237 -11.23 -20.08 8.33
N LYS A 238 -12.34 -19.82 9.01
CA LYS A 238 -12.66 -18.56 9.66
C LYS A 238 -13.03 -18.88 11.11
N ILE A 239 -12.48 -18.12 12.03
CA ILE A 239 -12.74 -18.28 13.47
C ILE A 239 -13.10 -16.91 14.00
N LEU A 240 -14.22 -16.82 14.71
CA LEU A 240 -14.64 -15.60 15.40
C LEU A 240 -14.31 -15.76 16.88
N VAL A 241 -13.47 -14.86 17.40
CA VAL A 241 -12.92 -14.92 18.75
C VAL A 241 -12.96 -13.54 19.41
N CYS A 242 -12.91 -13.53 20.72
CA CYS A 242 -12.64 -12.35 21.54
C CYS A 242 -11.19 -12.39 22.03
N VAL A 243 -10.61 -11.20 22.24
CA VAL A 243 -9.30 -11.05 22.88
C VAL A 243 -9.51 -11.12 24.39
N LYS A 244 -8.82 -12.04 25.05
CA LYS A 244 -8.82 -12.20 26.51
C LYS A 244 -7.69 -11.40 27.16
N SER A 245 -6.50 -11.44 26.56
CA SER A 245 -5.35 -10.66 27.02
C SER A 245 -4.28 -10.54 25.94
N VAL A 246 -3.50 -9.46 26.03
CA VAL A 246 -2.34 -9.19 25.18
C VAL A 246 -1.08 -9.34 26.04
N GLY A 247 -0.19 -10.25 25.65
CA GLY A 247 1.06 -10.52 26.36
C GLY A 247 2.13 -9.46 26.14
N ALA A 248 3.27 -9.62 26.82
CA ALA A 248 4.43 -8.76 26.62
C ALA A 248 5.21 -9.12 25.33
N LYS A 249 5.77 -8.10 24.67
CA LYS A 249 6.70 -8.27 23.55
C LYS A 249 7.99 -8.95 24.01
N ARG A 250 8.43 -9.98 23.29
CA ARG A 250 9.67 -10.73 23.53
C ARG A 250 10.53 -10.77 22.27
N LYS A 251 11.85 -10.82 22.44
CA LYS A 251 12.80 -11.09 21.36
C LYS A 251 13.15 -12.57 21.33
N ILE A 252 13.20 -13.16 20.15
CA ILE A 252 13.66 -14.53 19.95
C ILE A 252 14.70 -14.60 18.83
N VAL A 253 15.66 -15.51 18.97
CA VAL A 253 16.67 -15.79 17.94
C VAL A 253 16.16 -16.91 17.04
N LYS A 254 16.12 -16.67 15.73
CA LYS A 254 15.70 -17.68 14.74
C LYS A 254 16.76 -18.76 14.62
N ARG A 255 16.34 -20.00 14.35
CA ARG A 255 17.25 -21.14 14.08
C ARG A 255 18.22 -20.87 12.92
N SER A 256 17.82 -20.04 11.95
CA SER A 256 18.60 -19.63 10.79
C SER A 256 19.66 -18.56 11.08
N GLY A 257 19.77 -18.08 12.32
CA GLY A 257 20.42 -16.82 12.65
C GLY A 257 19.48 -15.63 12.38
N GLY A 258 19.64 -14.57 13.18
CA GLY A 258 18.79 -13.37 13.17
C GLY A 258 17.84 -13.29 14.37
N GLU A 259 17.47 -12.06 14.76
CA GLU A 259 16.47 -11.78 15.80
C GLU A 259 15.09 -11.50 15.16
N CYS A 260 14.02 -11.90 15.84
CA CYS A 260 12.67 -11.40 15.60
C CYS A 260 11.95 -11.11 16.90
N GLU A 261 10.90 -10.31 16.80
CA GLU A 261 10.03 -10.00 17.93
C GLU A 261 8.75 -10.81 17.82
N ILE A 262 8.24 -11.25 18.97
CA ILE A 262 7.00 -12.00 19.10
C ILE A 262 6.19 -11.49 20.30
N LEU A 263 4.88 -11.44 20.14
CA LEU A 263 3.90 -11.21 21.20
C LEU A 263 2.86 -12.34 21.15
N GLU A 264 2.40 -12.82 22.32
CA GLU A 264 1.30 -13.78 22.40
C GLU A 264 -0.01 -13.06 22.77
N VAL A 265 -1.07 -13.29 22.00
CA VAL A 265 -2.43 -12.84 22.31
C VAL A 265 -3.25 -14.05 22.72
N LEU A 266 -3.90 -13.98 23.88
CA LEU A 266 -4.84 -15.00 24.33
C LEU A 266 -6.20 -14.71 23.73
N LEU A 267 -6.70 -15.65 22.93
CA LEU A 267 -7.98 -15.57 22.23
C LEU A 267 -8.94 -16.61 22.83
N PHE A 268 -10.22 -16.31 22.84
CA PHE A 268 -11.24 -17.26 23.28
C PHE A 268 -12.54 -17.10 22.49
N ASP A 269 -13.31 -18.18 22.42
CA ASP A 269 -14.72 -18.15 22.08
C ASP A 269 -15.53 -18.92 23.14
N HIS A 270 -16.78 -19.26 22.85
CA HIS A 270 -17.63 -20.03 23.76
C HIS A 270 -17.24 -21.51 23.90
N THR A 271 -16.28 -22.00 23.10
CA THR A 271 -15.85 -23.40 23.05
C THR A 271 -14.45 -23.64 23.62
N GLY A 272 -13.58 -22.61 23.65
CA GLY A 272 -12.25 -22.77 24.22
C GLY A 272 -11.38 -21.53 24.16
N GLU A 273 -10.08 -21.72 24.43
CA GLU A 273 -9.05 -20.68 24.43
C GLU A 273 -7.82 -21.14 23.63
N VAL A 274 -7.17 -20.20 22.94
CA VAL A 274 -5.94 -20.45 22.18
C VAL A 274 -4.98 -19.27 22.31
N ARG A 275 -3.69 -19.51 22.09
CA ARG A 275 -2.70 -18.44 21.97
C ARG A 275 -2.34 -18.21 20.50
N MET A 276 -2.42 -16.96 20.07
CA MET A 276 -1.96 -16.53 18.76
C MET A 276 -0.63 -15.80 18.88
N ALA A 277 0.37 -16.23 18.11
CA ALA A 277 1.65 -15.55 17.99
C ALA A 277 1.57 -14.44 16.94
N VAL A 278 1.88 -13.21 17.34
CA VAL A 278 1.99 -12.03 16.48
C VAL A 278 3.46 -11.65 16.37
N TRP A 279 3.92 -11.40 15.16
CA TRP A 279 5.35 -11.28 14.83
C TRP A 279 5.70 -9.87 14.33
N ASP A 280 6.91 -9.43 14.67
CA ASP A 280 7.58 -8.24 14.13
C ASP A 280 6.64 -7.02 13.98
N GLY A 281 6.48 -6.49 12.76
CA GLY A 281 5.73 -5.26 12.49
C GLY A 281 4.25 -5.31 12.88
N MET A 282 3.66 -6.49 13.02
CA MET A 282 2.25 -6.62 13.44
C MET A 282 2.05 -6.44 14.94
N ILE A 283 3.12 -6.48 15.74
CA ILE A 283 3.03 -6.39 17.20
C ILE A 283 2.41 -5.05 17.63
N GLU A 284 2.72 -3.96 16.93
CA GLU A 284 2.12 -2.65 17.24
C GLU A 284 0.62 -2.60 16.96
N SER A 285 0.11 -3.46 16.07
CA SER A 285 -1.34 -3.60 15.88
C SER A 285 -1.97 -4.34 17.07
N ALA A 286 -1.33 -5.42 17.53
CA ALA A 286 -1.87 -6.27 18.60
C ALA A 286 -1.95 -5.58 19.96
N LYS A 287 -1.16 -4.52 20.20
CA LYS A 287 -1.24 -3.71 21.43
C LYS A 287 -2.54 -2.91 21.54
N GLU A 288 -3.26 -2.72 20.44
CA GLU A 288 -4.50 -1.94 20.38
C GLU A 288 -5.75 -2.82 20.37
N TRP A 289 -5.58 -4.14 20.49
CA TRP A 289 -6.68 -5.12 20.50
C TRP A 289 -7.25 -5.38 21.89
#